data_AF-A0A3C1X8I0-F1
#
_entry.id   AF-A0A3C1X8I0-F1
#
_cell.length_a   1.000
_cell.length_b   1.000
_cell.length_c   1.000
_cell.angle_alpha   90.00
_cell.angle_beta   90.00
_cell.angle_gamma   90.00
#
_symmetry.space_group_name_H-M   'P 1'
#
loop_
_entity.id
_entity.type
_entity.pdbx_description
1 polymer ?
#
loop_
_entity_poly.entity_id
_entity_poly.type
_entity_poly.pdbx_seq_one_letter_code
_entity_poly.pdbx_strand_id
1 'polypeptide(L)'
;CPPELKGRLKGLQLQLMIVKERVEQAAALIKATADGKQASAEDMNELAWTVYQMASNPQSKVPKPVIAAAIATAEKAVAQEPKNAMVIDTLSHLVHLSGDLDRAIKLQEQAVANVGDAVPPQNAEQIRQFLDELKKEKSEK
;
A
#
# COMPACT_ATOMS: atom_id res chain seq x y z
N CYS A 1 4.23 11.03 20.82
CA CYS A 1 4.02 9.60 20.56
C CYS A 1 5.01 9.19 19.47
N PRO A 2 5.80 8.12 19.64
CA PRO A 2 6.72 7.67 18.59
C PRO A 2 5.97 7.36 17.28
N PRO A 3 6.54 7.63 16.09
CA PRO A 3 5.92 7.34 14.79
C PRO A 3 5.43 5.89 14.67
N GLU A 4 6.28 4.93 15.06
CA GLU A 4 5.97 3.50 15.07
C GLU A 4 4.73 3.14 15.90
N LEU A 5 4.54 3.83 17.03
CA LEU A 5 3.41 3.61 17.94
C LEU A 5 2.11 4.17 17.36
N LYS A 6 2.20 5.28 16.62
CA LYS A 6 1.08 5.90 15.90
C LYS A 6 0.61 5.03 14.73
N GLY A 7 1.54 4.47 13.95
CA GLY A 7 1.23 3.53 12.86
C GLY A 7 0.53 2.27 13.36
N ARG A 8 1.10 1.62 14.39
CA ARG A 8 0.49 0.42 15.03
C ARG A 8 -0.90 0.69 15.59
N LEU A 9 -1.13 1.84 16.21
CA LEU A 9 -2.44 2.21 16.74
C LEU A 9 -3.48 2.37 15.63
N LYS A 10 -3.11 3.04 14.52
CA LYS A 10 -4.01 3.19 13.35
C LYS A 10 -4.34 1.83 12.73
N GLY A 11 -3.38 0.92 12.62
CA GLY A 11 -3.62 -0.44 12.12
C GLY A 11 -4.62 -1.23 12.97
N LEU A 12 -4.46 -1.22 14.29
CA LEU A 12 -5.42 -1.83 15.21
C LEU A 12 -6.81 -1.18 15.12
N GLN A 13 -6.86 0.15 15.00
CA GLN A 13 -8.11 0.88 14.85
C GLN A 13 -8.83 0.50 13.54
N LEU A 14 -8.10 0.37 12.43
CA LEU A 14 -8.64 -0.10 11.16
C LEU A 14 -9.18 -1.52 11.27
N GLN A 15 -8.42 -2.44 11.87
CA GLN A 15 -8.86 -3.81 12.06
C GLN A 15 -10.15 -3.89 12.88
N LEU A 16 -10.24 -3.13 13.98
CA LEU A 16 -11.45 -3.06 14.79
C LEU A 16 -12.64 -2.49 14.02
N MET A 17 -12.43 -1.47 13.19
CA MET A 17 -13.51 -0.90 12.37
C MET A 17 -14.01 -1.91 11.33
N ILE A 18 -13.10 -2.64 10.68
CA ILE A 18 -13.46 -3.67 9.69
C ILE A 18 -14.22 -4.83 10.35
N VAL A 19 -13.73 -5.35 11.48
CA VAL A 19 -14.41 -6.42 12.23
C VAL A 19 -15.80 -5.99 12.72
N LYS A 20 -15.98 -4.71 13.04
CA LYS A 20 -17.28 -4.14 13.43
C LYS A 20 -18.12 -3.65 12.24
N GLU A 21 -17.75 -4.00 11.02
CA GLU A 21 -18.44 -3.63 9.77
C GLU A 21 -18.59 -2.10 9.56
N ARG A 22 -17.71 -1.31 10.18
CA ARG A 22 -17.69 0.16 10.06
C ARG A 22 -16.87 0.58 8.83
N VAL A 23 -17.26 0.07 7.68
CA VAL A 23 -16.51 0.21 6.41
C VAL A 23 -16.28 1.68 6.05
N GLU A 24 -17.30 2.52 6.14
CA GLU A 24 -17.20 3.95 5.82
C GLU A 24 -16.25 4.69 6.76
N GLN A 25 -16.24 4.35 8.05
CA GLN A 25 -15.34 4.98 9.03
C GLN A 25 -13.89 4.54 8.79
N ALA A 26 -13.67 3.27 8.43
CA ALA A 26 -12.34 2.78 8.07
C ALA A 26 -11.81 3.51 6.81
N ALA A 27 -12.62 3.62 5.77
CA ALA A 27 -12.26 4.35 4.55
C ALA A 27 -12.02 5.85 4.83
N ALA A 28 -12.84 6.48 5.67
CA ALA A 28 -12.66 7.87 6.06
C ALA A 28 -11.36 8.11 6.85
N LEU A 29 -10.99 7.20 7.75
CA LEU A 29 -9.72 7.29 8.49
C LEU A 29 -8.51 7.26 7.55
N ILE A 30 -8.57 6.41 6.51
CA ILE A 30 -7.51 6.30 5.50
C ILE A 30 -7.39 7.60 4.72
N LYS A 31 -8.50 8.14 4.23
CA LYS A 31 -8.53 9.41 3.49
C LYS A 31 -8.04 10.58 4.34
N ALA A 32 -8.46 10.65 5.60
CA ALA A 32 -8.04 11.69 6.53
C ALA A 32 -6.53 11.70 6.80
N THR A 33 -5.87 10.55 6.68
CA THR A 33 -4.39 10.49 6.77
C THR A 33 -3.75 11.18 5.57
N ALA A 34 -4.31 11.05 4.37
CA ALA A 34 -3.79 11.70 3.17
C ALA A 34 -4.13 13.20 3.08
N ASP A 35 -5.22 13.64 3.72
CA ASP A 35 -5.69 15.04 3.68
C ASP A 35 -5.17 15.89 4.85
N GLY A 36 -4.36 15.32 5.74
CA GLY A 36 -3.77 16.04 6.85
C GLY A 36 -2.78 17.11 6.39
N LYS A 37 -2.79 18.30 7.02
CA LYS A 37 -1.86 19.41 6.74
C LYS A 37 -0.37 19.06 6.76
N GLN A 38 0.00 17.96 7.41
CA GLN A 38 1.37 17.46 7.55
C GLN A 38 1.50 16.01 7.07
N ALA A 39 0.62 15.55 6.19
CA ALA A 39 0.70 14.20 5.65
C ALA A 39 1.96 14.08 4.77
N SER A 40 2.89 13.20 5.18
CA SER A 40 4.07 12.82 4.39
C SER A 40 3.75 11.60 3.52
N ALA A 41 4.52 11.42 2.44
CA ALA A 41 4.41 10.23 1.60
C ALA A 41 4.67 8.96 2.42
N GLU A 42 5.57 9.04 3.40
CA GLU A 42 5.86 7.97 4.37
C GLU A 42 4.63 7.62 5.22
N ASP A 43 3.97 8.59 5.87
CA ASP A 43 2.76 8.35 6.68
C ASP A 43 1.63 7.74 5.83
N MET A 44 1.50 8.17 4.57
CA MET A 44 0.53 7.63 3.62
C MET A 44 0.90 6.20 3.19
N ASN A 45 2.18 5.96 2.92
CA ASN A 45 2.72 4.67 2.53
C ASN A 45 2.57 3.62 3.63
N GLU A 46 2.93 3.95 4.87
CA GLU A 46 2.77 3.06 6.03
C GLU A 46 1.33 2.61 6.21
N LEU A 47 0.37 3.54 6.05
CA LEU A 47 -1.05 3.22 6.19
C LEU A 47 -1.55 2.36 5.03
N ALA A 48 -1.14 2.68 3.80
CA ALA A 48 -1.49 1.92 2.62
C ALA A 48 -0.93 0.48 2.70
N TRP A 49 0.33 0.33 3.12
CA TRP A 49 0.98 -0.96 3.36
C TRP A 49 0.26 -1.77 4.44
N THR A 50 -0.18 -1.11 5.53
CA THR A 50 -0.97 -1.77 6.58
C THR A 50 -2.26 -2.37 6.01
N VAL A 51 -2.98 -1.64 5.15
CA VAL A 51 -4.21 -2.14 4.51
C VAL A 51 -3.89 -3.32 3.58
N TYR A 52 -2.81 -3.25 2.81
CA TYR A 52 -2.34 -4.37 1.99
C TYR A 52 -2.08 -5.61 2.86
N GLN A 53 -1.26 -5.50 3.91
CA GLN A 53 -0.95 -6.62 4.81
C GLN A 53 -2.21 -7.25 5.41
N MET A 54 -3.20 -6.42 5.79
CA MET A 54 -4.47 -6.91 6.28
C MET A 54 -5.25 -7.66 5.20
N ALA A 55 -5.26 -7.18 3.96
CA ALA A 55 -6.05 -7.76 2.87
C ALA A 55 -5.38 -8.98 2.21
N SER A 56 -4.05 -9.07 2.25
CA SER A 56 -3.29 -10.24 1.80
C SER A 56 -3.49 -11.45 2.70
N ASN A 57 -4.03 -11.26 3.91
CA ASN A 57 -4.52 -12.33 4.77
C ASN A 57 -5.92 -12.76 4.30
N PRO A 58 -6.10 -13.97 3.74
CA PRO A 58 -7.39 -14.42 3.19
C PRO A 58 -8.54 -14.43 4.20
N GLN A 59 -8.24 -14.50 5.50
CA GLN A 59 -9.23 -14.54 6.58
C GLN A 59 -9.77 -13.15 6.95
N SER A 60 -9.07 -12.06 6.63
CA SER A 60 -9.35 -10.70 7.15
C SER A 60 -10.57 -10.01 6.49
N LYS A 61 -11.07 -10.54 5.37
CA LYS A 61 -12.20 -9.98 4.58
C LYS A 61 -12.21 -8.44 4.52
N VAL A 62 -11.09 -7.83 4.11
CA VAL A 62 -11.00 -6.36 4.00
C VAL A 62 -11.98 -5.87 2.91
N PRO A 63 -12.90 -4.94 3.21
CA PRO A 63 -13.89 -4.48 2.25
C PRO A 63 -13.29 -3.70 1.07
N LYS A 64 -13.89 -3.83 -0.12
CA LYS A 64 -13.48 -3.09 -1.33
C LYS A 64 -13.35 -1.57 -1.12
N PRO A 65 -14.26 -0.86 -0.40
CA PRO A 65 -14.10 0.57 -0.17
C PRO A 65 -12.85 0.93 0.64
N VAL A 66 -12.40 0.05 1.54
CA VAL A 66 -11.17 0.24 2.32
C VAL A 66 -9.95 0.07 1.42
N ILE A 67 -9.94 -0.96 0.56
CA ILE A 67 -8.87 -1.17 -0.42
C ILE A 67 -8.80 0.03 -1.39
N ALA A 68 -9.94 0.50 -1.89
CA ALA A 68 -9.99 1.66 -2.77
C ALA A 68 -9.47 2.95 -2.09
N ALA A 69 -9.78 3.15 -0.80
CA ALA A 69 -9.23 4.27 -0.04
C ALA A 69 -7.71 4.16 0.14
N ALA A 70 -7.18 2.95 0.37
CA ALA A 70 -5.74 2.72 0.48
C ALA A 70 -5.01 2.98 -0.86
N ILE A 71 -5.58 2.54 -1.99
CA ILE A 71 -5.06 2.85 -3.33
C ILE A 71 -4.99 4.36 -3.53
N ALA A 72 -6.07 5.10 -3.27
CA ALA A 72 -6.09 6.56 -3.43
C ALA A 72 -5.06 7.28 -2.52
N THR A 73 -4.84 6.76 -1.32
CA THR A 73 -3.80 7.28 -0.41
C THR A 73 -2.40 6.97 -0.93
N ALA A 74 -2.14 5.76 -1.44
CA ALA A 74 -0.86 5.40 -2.05
C ALA A 74 -0.59 6.20 -3.34
N GLU A 75 -1.61 6.50 -4.15
CA GLU A 75 -1.49 7.38 -5.32
C GLU A 75 -1.03 8.79 -4.92
N LYS A 76 -1.58 9.34 -3.83
CA LYS A 76 -1.12 10.64 -3.28
C LYS A 76 0.32 10.57 -2.78
N ALA A 77 0.71 9.47 -2.13
CA ALA A 77 2.08 9.26 -1.69
C ALA A 77 3.07 9.23 -2.88
N VAL A 78 2.73 8.50 -3.95
CA VAL A 78 3.51 8.47 -5.19
C VAL A 78 3.56 9.85 -5.85
N ALA A 79 2.48 10.62 -5.84
CA ALA A 79 2.48 11.98 -6.38
C ALA A 79 3.43 12.93 -5.61
N GLN A 80 3.58 12.73 -4.30
CA GLN A 80 4.50 13.50 -3.47
C GLN A 80 5.96 13.03 -3.65
N GLU A 81 6.19 11.73 -3.81
CA GLU A 81 7.52 11.14 -3.99
C GLU A 81 7.56 10.19 -5.21
N PRO A 82 7.55 10.73 -6.44
CA PRO A 82 7.38 9.94 -7.67
C PRO A 82 8.59 9.06 -8.04
N LYS A 83 9.67 9.12 -7.25
CA LYS A 83 10.87 8.31 -7.41
C LYS A 83 11.17 7.44 -6.18
N ASN A 84 10.30 7.42 -5.18
CA ASN A 84 10.50 6.56 -4.03
C ASN A 84 10.02 5.14 -4.35
N ALA A 85 10.98 4.23 -4.52
CA ALA A 85 10.70 2.84 -4.89
C ALA A 85 9.74 2.14 -3.93
N MET A 86 9.84 2.36 -2.62
CA MET A 86 8.99 1.71 -1.63
C MET A 86 7.54 2.21 -1.70
N VAL A 87 7.34 3.49 -2.03
CA VAL A 87 6.00 4.08 -2.15
C VAL A 87 5.29 3.58 -3.43
N ILE A 88 6.05 3.46 -4.52
CA ILE A 88 5.55 2.90 -5.78
C ILE A 88 5.22 1.41 -5.63
N ASP A 89 6.09 0.65 -4.95
CA ASP A 89 5.90 -0.77 -4.62
C ASP A 89 4.60 -1.02 -3.84
N THR A 90 4.33 -0.23 -2.80
CA THR A 90 3.07 -0.33 -2.04
C THR A 90 1.84 -0.12 -2.94
N LEU A 91 1.88 0.87 -3.84
CA LEU A 91 0.78 1.11 -4.78
C LEU A 91 0.59 -0.09 -5.73
N SER A 92 1.69 -0.66 -6.23
CA SER A 92 1.67 -1.85 -7.08
C SER A 92 0.97 -3.03 -6.40
N HIS A 93 1.35 -3.33 -5.16
CA HIS A 93 0.74 -4.39 -4.36
C HIS A 93 -0.77 -4.20 -4.17
N LEU A 94 -1.22 -2.98 -3.84
CA LEU A 94 -2.65 -2.69 -3.68
C LEU A 94 -3.43 -2.76 -4.99
N VAL A 95 -2.83 -2.32 -6.09
CA VAL A 95 -3.42 -2.39 -7.43
C VAL A 95 -3.56 -3.85 -7.88
N HIS A 96 -2.53 -4.67 -7.65
CA HIS A 96 -2.58 -6.12 -7.90
C HIS A 96 -3.71 -6.79 -7.11
N LEU A 97 -3.80 -6.51 -5.81
CA LEU A 97 -4.87 -7.00 -4.93
C LEU A 97 -6.27 -6.62 -5.43
N SER A 98 -6.41 -5.46 -6.09
CA SER A 98 -7.69 -5.02 -6.68
C SER A 98 -8.03 -5.68 -8.03
N GLY A 99 -7.10 -6.47 -8.59
CA GLY A 99 -7.26 -7.26 -9.81
C GLY A 99 -6.69 -6.62 -11.09
N ASP A 100 -6.08 -5.43 -11.01
CA ASP A 100 -5.49 -4.75 -12.16
C ASP A 100 -4.01 -5.13 -12.34
N LEU A 101 -3.80 -6.35 -12.85
CA LEU A 101 -2.46 -6.93 -13.02
C LEU A 101 -1.57 -6.11 -13.96
N ASP A 102 -2.12 -5.56 -15.03
CA ASP A 102 -1.36 -4.77 -16.00
C ASP A 102 -0.82 -3.48 -15.40
N ARG A 103 -1.64 -2.79 -14.60
CA ARG A 103 -1.22 -1.58 -13.90
C ARG A 103 -0.22 -1.91 -12.80
N ALA A 104 -0.43 -3.00 -12.06
CA ALA A 104 0.51 -3.45 -11.03
C ALA A 104 1.92 -3.70 -11.63
N ILE A 105 2.01 -4.43 -12.74
CA ILE A 105 3.30 -4.68 -13.41
C ILE A 105 3.99 -3.37 -13.79
N LYS A 106 3.27 -2.43 -14.41
CA LYS A 106 3.86 -1.14 -14.81
C LYS A 106 4.40 -0.35 -13.61
N LEU A 107 3.65 -0.32 -12.51
CA LEU A 107 4.09 0.32 -11.27
C LEU A 107 5.30 -0.40 -10.68
N GLN A 108 5.30 -1.72 -10.66
CA GLN A 108 6.43 -2.49 -10.11
C GLN A 108 7.70 -2.32 -10.94
N GLU A 109 7.59 -2.24 -12.27
CA GLU A 109 8.71 -1.90 -13.14
C GLU A 109 9.28 -0.52 -12.81
N GLN A 110 8.42 0.46 -12.54
CA GLN A 110 8.85 1.78 -12.06
C GLN A 110 9.52 1.69 -10.68
N ALA A 111 9.00 0.89 -9.74
CA ALA A 111 9.61 0.70 -8.43
C ALA A 111 11.02 0.12 -8.56
N VAL A 112 11.19 -0.97 -9.34
CA VAL A 112 12.49 -1.59 -9.62
C VAL A 112 13.47 -0.59 -10.26
N ALA A 113 13.01 0.21 -11.22
CA ALA A 113 13.86 1.20 -11.90
C ALA A 113 14.33 2.34 -10.99
N ASN A 114 13.62 2.59 -9.89
CA ASN A 114 13.95 3.63 -8.90
C ASN A 114 14.61 3.06 -7.62
N VAL A 115 14.95 1.77 -7.59
CA VAL A 115 15.74 1.20 -6.47
C VAL A 115 17.12 1.86 -6.46
N GLY A 116 17.38 2.65 -5.44
CA GLY A 116 18.67 3.28 -5.18
C GLY A 116 19.24 2.88 -3.81
N ASP A 117 20.38 3.46 -3.45
CA ASP A 117 21.15 3.10 -2.25
C ASP A 117 20.40 3.30 -0.92
N ALA A 118 19.39 4.17 -0.92
CA ALA A 118 18.55 4.43 0.26
C ALA A 118 17.57 3.28 0.56
N VAL A 119 17.34 2.37 -0.38
CA VAL A 119 16.46 1.22 -0.19
C VAL A 119 17.26 0.09 0.45
N PRO A 120 16.85 -0.45 1.61
CA PRO A 120 17.54 -1.59 2.21
C PRO A 120 17.66 -2.77 1.23
N PRO A 121 18.79 -3.50 1.18
CA PRO A 121 19.00 -4.57 0.20
C PRO A 121 17.89 -5.64 0.21
N GLN A 122 17.35 -5.96 1.39
CA GLN A 122 16.24 -6.89 1.54
C GLN A 122 14.95 -6.37 0.87
N ASN A 123 14.61 -5.10 1.07
CA ASN A 123 13.46 -4.48 0.40
C ASN A 123 13.68 -4.41 -1.11
N ALA A 124 14.90 -4.06 -1.55
CA ALA A 124 15.26 -4.03 -2.97
C ALA A 124 15.09 -5.40 -3.64
N GLU A 125 15.43 -6.48 -2.93
CA GLU A 125 15.20 -7.85 -3.40
C GLU A 125 13.70 -8.18 -3.47
N GLN A 126 12.92 -7.87 -2.44
CA GLN A 126 11.47 -8.08 -2.42
C GLN A 126 10.76 -7.35 -3.56
N ILE A 127 11.13 -6.09 -3.83
CA ILE A 127 10.59 -5.29 -4.94
C ILE A 127 10.84 -6.00 -6.29
N ARG A 128 12.04 -6.57 -6.50
CA ARG A 128 12.36 -7.32 -7.72
C ARG A 128 11.61 -8.65 -7.79
N GLN A 129 11.56 -9.40 -6.69
CA GLN A 129 10.84 -10.67 -6.63
C GLN A 129 9.36 -10.51 -6.95
N PHE A 130 8.71 -9.47 -6.41
CA PHE A 130 7.31 -9.22 -6.69
C PHE A 130 7.06 -8.90 -8.18
N LEU A 131 7.99 -8.21 -8.86
CA LEU A 131 7.90 -8.01 -10.30
C LEU A 131 7.91 -9.35 -11.07
N ASP A 132 8.78 -10.26 -10.67
CA ASP A 132 8.89 -11.58 -11.29
C ASP A 132 7.62 -12.40 -11.06
N GLU A 133 7.03 -12.34 -9.86
CA GLU A 133 5.74 -12.97 -9.54
C GLU A 133 4.62 -12.44 -10.43
N LEU A 134 4.49 -11.11 -10.56
CA LEU A 134 3.46 -10.48 -11.39
C LEU A 134 3.62 -10.86 -12.88
N LYS A 135 4.86 -10.88 -13.38
CA LYS A 135 5.15 -11.26 -14.78
C LYS A 135 4.84 -12.73 -15.03
N LYS A 136 5.17 -13.60 -14.08
CA LYS A 136 4.83 -15.01 -14.13
C LYS A 136 3.31 -15.21 -14.14
N GLU A 137 2.58 -14.58 -13.22
CA GLU A 137 1.11 -14.63 -13.20
C GLU A 137 0.51 -14.19 -14.55
N LYS A 138 1.05 -13.13 -15.16
CA LYS A 138 0.58 -12.66 -16.47
C LYS A 138 0.84 -13.66 -17.59
N SER A 139 1.92 -14.42 -17.53
CA SER A 139 2.24 -15.43 -18.54
C SER A 139 1.40 -16.71 -18.40
N GLU A 140 0.81 -16.94 -17.22
CA GLU A 140 -0.01 -18.11 -16.91
C GLU A 140 -1.53 -17.86 -17.12
N LYS A 141 -1.92 -16.59 -17.37
CA LYS A 141 -3.29 -16.19 -17.75
C LYS A 141 -3.50 -16.20 -19.25
#